data_AF-A0A094HLY6-F1
#
_entry.id   AF-A0A094HLY6-F1
#
_cell.length_a   1.000
_cell.length_b   1.000
_cell.length_c   1.000
_cell.angle_alpha   90.00
_cell.angle_beta   90.00
_cell.angle_gamma   90.00
#
_symmetry.space_group_name_H-M   'P 1'
#
loop_
_entity.id
_entity.type
_entity.pdbx_description
1 polymer ?
#
loop_
_entity_poly.entity_id
_entity_poly.type
_entity_poly.pdbx_seq_one_letter_code
_entity_poly.pdbx_strand_id
1 'polypeptide(L)'
;MKLSYILYASLAAINTVMAADHTEICLSNPEATIQAGSVATATIDNPLGKACEATVEFANSDFLPLHFGLKRIRCDGLQLGQITIPLEAPNGDARILWLASKTII
;
A
#
# COMPACT_ATOMS: atom_id res chain seq x y z
N MET A 1 44.18 34.77 35.17
CA MET A 1 43.40 35.56 34.17
C MET A 1 44.08 35.37 32.83
N LYS A 2 43.50 34.96 31.72
CA LYS A 2 42.12 34.62 31.31
C LYS A 2 42.26 33.52 30.24
N LEU A 3 41.22 32.68 30.18
CA LEU A 3 40.95 31.64 29.20
C LEU A 3 41.21 32.09 27.75
N SER A 4 41.77 31.20 26.93
CA SER A 4 41.44 31.12 25.50
C SER A 4 41.92 29.80 24.89
N TYR A 5 41.34 28.68 25.33
CA TYR A 5 41.30 27.46 24.53
C TYR A 5 39.94 27.44 23.83
N ILE A 6 39.88 28.02 22.63
CA ILE A 6 38.71 27.92 21.77
C ILE A 6 38.69 26.48 21.26
N LEU A 7 37.98 25.61 21.98
CA LEU A 7 37.59 24.29 21.55
C LEU A 7 36.72 24.45 20.30
N TYR A 8 37.27 24.12 19.14
CA TYR A 8 36.50 23.95 17.92
C TYR A 8 35.60 22.73 18.10
N ALA A 9 34.39 22.95 18.61
CA ALA A 9 33.32 21.99 18.56
C ALA A 9 32.87 21.87 17.10
N SER A 10 33.45 20.92 16.37
CA SER A 10 32.96 20.53 15.05
C SER A 10 31.57 19.92 15.22
N LEU A 11 30.52 20.69 14.92
CA LEU A 11 29.17 20.15 14.76
C LEU A 11 29.18 19.19 13.58
N ALA A 12 29.22 17.88 13.85
CA ALA A 12 28.87 16.88 12.88
C ALA A 12 27.38 17.05 12.55
N ALA A 13 27.09 17.58 11.37
CA ALA A 13 25.72 17.60 10.84
C ALA A 13 25.28 16.15 10.64
N ILE A 14 24.42 15.67 11.54
CA ILE A 14 23.79 14.36 11.42
C ILE A 14 22.80 14.46 10.27
N ASN A 15 23.19 14.01 9.08
CA ASN A 15 22.25 13.79 7.98
C ASN A 15 21.38 12.58 8.34
N THR A 16 20.29 12.81 9.05
CA THR A 16 19.23 11.79 9.19
C THR A 16 18.57 11.63 7.83
N VAL A 17 18.93 10.56 7.11
CA VAL A 17 18.15 10.09 5.98
C VAL A 17 16.79 9.67 6.54
N MET A 18 15.76 10.50 6.35
CA MET A 18 14.39 10.06 6.54
C MET A 18 14.11 9.02 5.46
N ALA A 19 14.09 7.74 5.85
CA ALA A 19 13.53 6.72 4.98
C ALA A 19 12.09 7.15 4.67
N ALA A 20 11.82 7.47 3.40
CA ALA A 20 10.48 7.81 2.98
C ALA A 20 9.57 6.63 3.31
N ASP A 21 8.52 6.90 4.08
CA ASP A 21 7.45 5.94 4.33
C ASP A 21 6.66 5.76 3.02
N HIS A 22 7.12 4.85 2.18
CA HIS A 22 6.51 4.51 0.91
C HIS A 22 5.95 3.09 1.00
N THR A 23 4.68 2.96 0.64
CA THR A 23 4.06 1.66 0.37
C THR A 23 3.86 1.61 -1.13
N GLU A 24 4.56 0.68 -1.79
CA GLU A 24 4.44 0.48 -3.23
C GLU A 24 3.47 -0.66 -3.50
N ILE A 25 2.55 -0.44 -4.43
CA ILE A 25 1.61 -1.46 -4.88
C ILE A 25 1.85 -1.69 -6.36
N CYS A 26 2.36 -2.87 -6.68
CA CYS A 26 2.65 -3.33 -8.02
C CYS A 26 1.63 -4.38 -8.43
N LEU A 27 0.93 -4.15 -9.54
CA LEU A 27 -0.02 -5.12 -10.08
C LEU A 27 0.75 -6.18 -10.88
N SER A 28 0.61 -7.45 -10.49
CA SER A 28 1.28 -8.59 -11.15
C SER A 28 0.57 -9.04 -12.43
N ASN A 29 -0.75 -8.81 -12.54
CA ASN A 29 -1.54 -9.17 -13.72
C ASN A 29 -2.16 -7.91 -14.35
N PRO A 30 -1.85 -7.60 -15.62
CA PRO A 30 -2.68 -6.71 -16.41
C PRO A 30 -3.91 -7.50 -16.87
N GLU A 31 -4.84 -7.81 -15.96
CA GLU A 31 -6.08 -8.49 -16.35
C GLU A 31 -6.99 -7.50 -17.07
N ALA A 32 -6.86 -7.45 -18.39
CA ALA A 32 -7.82 -6.78 -19.28
C ALA A 32 -9.23 -7.40 -19.18
N THR A 33 -9.39 -8.54 -18.49
CA THR A 33 -10.67 -9.15 -18.18
C THR A 33 -10.60 -9.79 -16.79
N ILE A 34 -11.41 -9.26 -15.87
CA ILE A 34 -11.63 -9.85 -14.54
C ILE A 34 -12.88 -10.72 -14.65
N GLN A 35 -12.75 -12.02 -14.34
CA GLN A 35 -13.89 -12.93 -14.36
C GLN A 35 -14.56 -13.00 -12.97
N ALA A 36 -15.88 -13.07 -12.94
CA ALA A 36 -16.60 -13.38 -11.72
C ALA A 36 -16.13 -14.74 -11.17
N GLY A 37 -15.89 -14.83 -9.87
CA GLY A 37 -15.28 -16.00 -9.23
C GLY A 37 -13.75 -16.10 -9.33
N SER A 38 -13.07 -15.21 -10.06
CA SER A 38 -11.61 -15.21 -10.15
C SER A 38 -10.96 -14.57 -8.92
N VAL A 39 -9.64 -14.77 -8.82
CA VAL A 39 -8.81 -14.15 -7.78
C VAL A 39 -8.00 -13.02 -8.41
N ALA A 40 -8.28 -11.79 -8.00
CA ALA A 40 -7.44 -10.65 -8.36
C ALA A 40 -6.28 -10.53 -7.37
N THR A 41 -5.08 -10.26 -7.89
CA THR A 41 -3.85 -10.23 -7.09
C THR A 41 -3.05 -8.94 -7.29
N ALA A 42 -2.39 -8.50 -6.23
CA ALA A 42 -1.45 -7.38 -6.26
C ALA A 42 -0.24 -7.69 -5.38
N THR A 43 0.94 -7.31 -5.84
CA THR A 43 2.15 -7.34 -5.02
C THR A 43 2.27 -6.03 -4.24
N ILE A 44 2.43 -6.12 -2.93
CA ILE A 44 2.40 -4.99 -2.01
C ILE A 44 3.72 -4.98 -1.24
N ASP A 45 4.51 -3.92 -1.38
CA ASP A 45 5.64 -3.65 -0.50
C ASP A 45 5.18 -2.77 0.67
N ASN A 46 5.04 -3.36 1.85
CA ASN A 46 4.52 -2.68 3.04
C ASN A 46 5.43 -2.94 4.25
N PRO A 47 6.64 -2.35 4.26
CA PRO A 47 7.65 -2.60 5.28
C PRO A 47 7.21 -2.16 6.70
N LEU A 48 6.21 -1.29 6.79
CA LEU A 48 5.67 -0.81 8.07
C LEU A 48 4.44 -1.60 8.56
N GLY A 49 3.99 -2.63 7.84
CA GLY A 49 2.86 -3.48 8.24
C GLY A 49 1.54 -2.72 8.39
N LYS A 50 1.32 -1.70 7.56
CA LYS A 50 0.10 -0.88 7.55
C LYS A 50 -1.12 -1.68 7.11
N ALA A 51 -2.32 -1.20 7.44
CA ALA A 51 -3.53 -1.82 6.91
C ALA A 51 -3.64 -1.55 5.41
N CYS A 52 -4.00 -2.57 4.64
CA CYS A 52 -4.27 -2.45 3.22
C CYS A 52 -5.74 -2.76 2.97
N GLU A 53 -6.30 -2.12 1.97
CA GLU A 53 -7.67 -2.30 1.53
C GLU A 53 -7.69 -2.47 0.02
N ALA A 54 -8.67 -3.23 -0.46
CA ALA A 54 -9.00 -3.28 -1.87
C ALA A 54 -10.48 -2.94 -2.05
N THR A 55 -10.79 -2.11 -3.03
CA THR A 55 -12.18 -1.79 -3.39
C THR A 55 -12.41 -2.13 -4.85
N VAL A 56 -13.48 -2.87 -5.14
CA VAL A 56 -13.95 -3.12 -6.50
C VAL A 56 -15.12 -2.19 -6.77
N GLU A 57 -14.96 -1.30 -7.74
CA GLU A 57 -16.02 -0.37 -8.17
C GLU A 57 -16.50 -0.78 -9.57
N PHE A 58 -17.81 -0.96 -9.69
CA PHE A 58 -18.46 -1.30 -10.96
C PHE A 58 -18.91 -0.04 -11.68
N ALA A 59 -18.84 -0.04 -13.01
CA ALA A 59 -19.41 1.04 -13.82
C ALA A 59 -20.95 1.06 -13.76
N ASN A 60 -21.57 -0.09 -13.51
CA ASN A 60 -23.01 -0.18 -13.28
C ASN A 60 -23.35 0.34 -11.87
N SER A 61 -24.08 1.46 -11.81
CA SER A 61 -24.49 2.12 -10.57
C SER A 61 -25.50 1.34 -9.72
N ASP A 62 -26.15 0.31 -10.28
CA ASP A 62 -27.07 -0.55 -9.55
C ASP A 62 -26.33 -1.51 -8.60
N PHE A 63 -25.01 -1.64 -8.75
CA PHE A 63 -24.15 -2.50 -7.94
C PHE A 63 -23.28 -1.68 -7.01
N LEU A 64 -23.35 -2.00 -5.72
CA LEU A 64 -22.53 -1.35 -4.71
C LEU A 64 -21.06 -1.77 -4.84
N PRO A 65 -20.12 -0.88 -4.49
CA PRO A 65 -18.71 -1.25 -4.38
C PRO A 65 -18.48 -2.38 -3.39
N LEU A 66 -17.52 -3.25 -3.70
CA LEU A 66 -17.06 -4.29 -2.78
C LEU A 66 -15.83 -3.81 -2.04
N HIS A 67 -15.87 -3.85 -0.71
CA HIS A 67 -14.75 -3.45 0.14
C HIS A 67 -14.12 -4.66 0.82
N PHE A 68 -12.81 -4.79 0.66
CA PHE A 68 -12.01 -5.86 1.24
C PHE A 68 -10.97 -5.25 2.20
N GLY A 69 -11.09 -5.59 3.48
CA GLY A 69 -10.04 -5.30 4.46
C GLY A 69 -9.00 -6.43 4.47
N LEU A 70 -7.75 -6.10 4.16
CA LEU A 70 -6.65 -7.06 4.23
C LEU A 70 -6.08 -7.02 5.65
N LYS A 71 -5.91 -8.19 6.27
CA LYS A 71 -5.37 -8.27 7.63
C LYS A 71 -3.95 -7.71 7.67
N ARG A 72 -3.67 -6.90 8.70
CA ARG A 72 -2.33 -6.40 9.00
C ARG A 72 -1.44 -7.57 9.41
N ILE A 73 -0.37 -7.76 8.67
CA ILE A 73 0.73 -8.63 9.04
C ILE A 73 1.98 -7.75 8.93
N ARG A 74 2.91 -7.84 9.89
CA ARG A 74 4.25 -7.25 9.68
C ARG A 74 4.92 -8.09 8.62
N CYS A 75 5.32 -7.45 7.54
CA CYS A 75 5.84 -8.11 6.37
C CYS A 75 7.22 -7.55 6.06
N ASP A 76 8.25 -8.40 6.11
CA ASP A 76 9.54 -8.07 5.53
C ASP A 76 9.45 -8.31 4.01
N GLY A 77 9.49 -7.24 3.23
CA GLY A 77 9.47 -7.29 1.76
C GLY A 77 8.08 -7.44 1.11
N LEU A 78 8.10 -7.78 -0.18
CA LEU A 78 6.93 -7.87 -1.06
C LEU A 78 5.94 -8.97 -0.63
N GLN A 79 4.65 -8.63 -0.59
CA GLN A 79 3.55 -9.51 -0.23
C GLN A 79 2.56 -9.68 -1.37
N LEU A 80 1.85 -10.81 -1.41
CA LEU A 80 0.76 -11.01 -2.37
C LEU A 80 -0.59 -10.75 -1.70
N GLY A 81 -1.23 -9.63 -2.04
CA GLY A 81 -2.63 -9.38 -1.75
C GLY A 81 -3.52 -10.16 -2.70
N GLN A 82 -4.57 -10.81 -2.17
CA GLN A 82 -5.53 -11.57 -2.96
C GLN A 82 -6.95 -11.21 -2.53
N ILE A 83 -7.81 -10.96 -3.52
CA ILE A 83 -9.25 -10.82 -3.32
C ILE A 83 -9.99 -11.73 -4.30
N THR A 84 -11.10 -12.30 -3.86
CA THR A 84 -11.96 -13.12 -4.71
C THR A 84 -13.12 -12.27 -5.19
N ILE A 85 -13.31 -12.20 -6.50
CA ILE A 85 -14.45 -11.52 -7.11
C ILE A 85 -15.67 -12.42 -6.93
N PRO A 86 -16.79 -11.95 -6.35
CA PRO A 86 -17.99 -12.75 -6.19
C PRO A 86 -18.49 -13.32 -7.52
N LEU A 87 -19.14 -14.48 -7.48
CA LEU A 87 -19.74 -15.10 -8.68
C LEU A 87 -20.91 -14.27 -9.22
N GLU A 88 -21.52 -13.46 -8.35
CA GLU A 88 -22.67 -12.61 -8.63
C GLU A 88 -22.26 -11.22 -9.14
N ALA A 89 -20.96 -10.96 -9.33
CA ALA A 89 -20.47 -9.70 -9.86
C ALA A 89 -21.06 -9.42 -11.27
N PRO A 90 -21.51 -8.18 -11.55
CA PRO A 90 -22.09 -7.84 -12.83
C PRO A 90 -21.06 -7.91 -13.95
N ASN A 91 -21.52 -8.22 -15.14
CA ASN A 91 -20.72 -8.02 -16.35
C ASN A 91 -20.56 -6.53 -16.64
N GLY A 92 -19.37 -6.14 -17.09
CA GLY A 92 -19.08 -4.78 -17.54
C GLY A 92 -17.75 -4.28 -17.01
N ASP A 93 -17.52 -2.98 -17.18
CA ASP A 93 -16.30 -2.34 -16.71
C ASP A 93 -16.28 -2.28 -15.17
N ALA A 94 -15.13 -2.62 -14.60
CA ALA A 94 -14.86 -2.51 -13.18
C ALA A 94 -13.43 -2.03 -12.97
N ARG A 95 -13.19 -1.39 -11.83
CA ARG A 95 -11.84 -1.01 -11.39
C ARG A 95 -11.57 -1.53 -10.00
N ILE A 96 -10.35 -2.00 -9.77
CA ILE A 96 -9.87 -2.42 -8.46
C ILE A 96 -8.91 -1.35 -7.94
N LEU A 97 -9.27 -0.72 -6.83
CA LEU A 97 -8.43 0.24 -6.13
C LEU A 97 -7.74 -0.46 -4.97
N TRP A 98 -6.42 -0.45 -4.96
CA TRP A 98 -5.61 -0.94 -3.85
C TRP A 98 -5.06 0.26 -3.08
N LEU A 99 -5.30 0.29 -1.78
CA LEU A 99 -4.87 1.38 -0.90
C LEU A 99 -4.15 0.82 0.32
N ALA A 100 -3.02 1.42 0.66
CA ALA A 100 -2.40 1.24 1.96
C ALA A 100 -2.67 2.48 2.82
N SER A 101 -3.16 2.25 4.03
CA SER A 101 -3.37 3.33 5.00
C SER A 101 -2.07 4.09 5.23
N LYS A 102 -2.10 5.43 5.20
CA LYS A 102 -0.95 6.25 5.57
C LYS A 102 -0.98 6.40 7.09
N THR A 103 -0.02 5.81 7.80
CA THR A 103 0.16 6.13 9.22
C THR A 103 0.71 7.56 9.28
N ILE A 104 -0.14 8.53 9.62
CA ILE A 104 0.33 9.85 10.04
C ILE A 104 0.79 9.66 11.48
N ILE A 105 2.11 9.55 11.67
CA ILE A 105 2.74 9.58 12.98
C ILE A 105 2.98 11.04 13.35
#